data_AF-A0A2V9RKU6-F1
#
_entry.id   AF-A0A2V9RKU6-F1
#
_cell.length_a   1.000
_cell.length_b   1.000
_cell.length_c   1.000
_cell.angle_alpha   90.00
_cell.angle_beta   90.00
_cell.angle_gamma   90.00
#
_symmetry.space_group_name_H-M   'P 1'
#
loop_
_entity.id
_entity.type
_entity.pdbx_description
1 polymer ?
#
loop_
_entity_poly.entity_id
_entity_poly.type
_entity_poly.pdbx_seq_one_letter_code
_entity_poly.pdbx_strand_id
1 'polypeptide(L)'
;MQEHSWDEVLALSGRALEMGSFTNFVAYEYHAAANLNLHNLAAAEKSGLRAADLDREHREPRIYFVLAQIYEAKGDFTKVAASLHEYLNYTDSSSDAAVVEQYLSNLDKSTQAVRGPHSAETTDKADSASNRWAPPDIDAGVPRVLSNSSSCPLPQILKQASSHTLDLIENMRRFSASEQIEQIEIDRNGKRHNSGTEVMNYVVEVEETTSGYPAIKEYRAGVSGMRQAAVLDSGAAVFALIFHPSHIGNFEFQCEGLTDLQQSPAWQLHFVESDDSNKAFTAIKKGGTIHLPRFKGRAWISTDGYNVLRIETDLVSPLPKMDLQREHQVITYAPVEFPARHIRLWLPDKSSIYVATHRHQYERVHTFADFKVFSVDSMEAVKEPSGKKPDRFFSKTLAGSGPFEVGHN
;
A
#
# COMPACT_ATOMS: atom_id res chain seq x y z
N MET A 1 5.90 9.50 2.42
CA MET A 1 6.96 10.22 1.68
C MET A 1 6.52 10.29 0.23
N GLN A 2 6.09 11.46 -0.24
CA GLN A 2 6.88 12.37 -1.10
C GLN A 2 7.40 11.68 -2.37
N GLU A 3 6.96 12.18 -3.54
CA GLU A 3 7.45 11.95 -4.92
C GLU A 3 9.00 11.92 -5.09
N HIS A 4 9.78 12.12 -4.04
CA HIS A 4 11.24 12.19 -4.02
C HIS A 4 11.97 10.84 -3.95
N SER A 5 11.30 9.68 -3.83
CA SER A 5 12.00 8.39 -3.75
C SER A 5 12.41 7.82 -5.11
N TRP A 6 11.68 8.11 -6.19
CA TRP A 6 12.00 7.56 -7.52
C TRP A 6 13.19 8.25 -8.18
N ASP A 7 13.39 9.55 -7.91
CA ASP A 7 14.61 10.26 -8.32
C ASP A 7 15.85 9.64 -7.65
N GLU A 8 15.74 9.22 -6.39
CA GLU A 8 16.81 8.55 -5.66
C GLU A 8 17.07 7.14 -6.19
N VAL A 9 16.01 6.34 -6.43
CA VAL A 9 16.14 5.02 -7.06
C VAL A 9 16.74 5.16 -8.46
N LEU A 10 16.33 6.16 -9.25
CA LEU A 10 16.91 6.47 -10.55
C LEU A 10 18.39 6.84 -10.43
N ALA A 11 18.77 7.68 -9.47
CA ALA A 11 20.15 8.09 -9.25
C ALA A 11 21.05 6.94 -8.74
N LEU A 12 20.55 6.09 -7.84
CA LEU A 12 21.28 4.92 -7.32
C LEU A 12 21.44 3.84 -8.38
N SER A 13 20.35 3.48 -9.06
CA SER A 13 20.39 2.52 -10.16
C SER A 13 21.26 3.03 -11.31
N GLY A 14 21.17 4.32 -11.67
CA GLY A 14 22.02 4.95 -12.67
C GLY A 14 23.52 4.87 -12.32
N ARG A 15 23.89 5.21 -11.08
CA ARG A 15 25.28 5.03 -10.59
C ARG A 15 25.74 3.58 -10.63
N ALA A 16 24.87 2.63 -10.28
CA ALA A 16 25.20 1.20 -10.36
C ALA A 16 25.47 0.75 -11.80
N LEU A 17 24.76 1.30 -12.78
CA LEU A 17 25.00 1.04 -14.20
C LEU A 17 26.31 1.67 -14.72
N GLU A 18 26.70 2.83 -14.19
CA GLU A 18 27.97 3.51 -14.54
C GLU A 18 29.21 2.83 -13.94
N MET A 19 29.08 2.18 -12.78
CA MET A 19 30.16 1.44 -12.11
C MET A 19 30.61 0.17 -12.84
N GLY A 20 30.14 -0.06 -14.07
CA GLY A 20 30.76 -1.00 -15.02
C GLY A 20 30.38 -2.47 -14.85
N SER A 21 29.38 -2.80 -14.01
CA SER A 21 28.81 -4.14 -13.99
C SER A 21 27.81 -4.31 -15.14
N PHE A 22 28.31 -4.46 -16.36
CA PHE A 22 27.50 -4.66 -17.58
C PHE A 22 26.61 -5.91 -17.54
N THR A 23 26.71 -6.73 -16.50
CA THR A 23 25.95 -7.95 -16.26
C THR A 23 24.89 -7.80 -15.18
N ASN A 24 24.73 -6.62 -14.57
CA ASN A 24 23.79 -6.41 -13.47
C ASN A 24 22.37 -6.12 -14.01
N PHE A 25 21.65 -7.18 -14.39
CA PHE A 25 20.27 -7.09 -14.86
C PHE A 25 19.32 -6.49 -13.80
N VAL A 26 19.59 -6.72 -12.51
CA VAL A 26 18.81 -6.16 -11.39
C VAL A 26 18.91 -4.63 -11.37
N ALA A 27 20.10 -4.06 -11.56
CA ALA A 27 20.24 -2.60 -11.65
C ALA A 27 19.44 -2.01 -12.83
N TYR A 28 19.39 -2.70 -13.97
CA TYR A 28 18.56 -2.29 -15.10
C TYR A 28 17.06 -2.44 -14.83
N GLU A 29 16.63 -3.46 -14.08
CA GLU A 29 15.23 -3.63 -13.64
C GLU A 29 14.79 -2.46 -12.75
N TYR A 30 15.55 -2.12 -11.71
CA TYR A 30 15.26 -0.98 -10.84
C TYR A 30 15.31 0.35 -11.59
N HIS A 31 16.26 0.51 -12.52
CA HIS A 31 16.33 1.68 -13.38
C HIS A 31 15.10 1.78 -14.32
N ALA A 32 14.58 0.64 -14.80
CA ALA A 32 13.36 0.58 -15.59
C ALA A 32 12.13 0.98 -14.76
N ALA A 33 11.98 0.41 -13.56
CA ALA A 33 10.90 0.73 -12.64
C ALA A 33 10.93 2.22 -12.23
N ALA A 34 12.10 2.78 -11.92
CA ALA A 34 12.22 4.19 -11.57
C ALA A 34 11.83 5.10 -12.75
N ASN A 35 12.29 4.79 -13.96
CA ASN A 35 11.89 5.56 -15.14
C ASN A 35 10.41 5.42 -15.48
N LEU A 36 9.80 4.25 -15.27
CA LEU A 36 8.36 4.05 -15.44
C LEU A 36 7.57 4.97 -14.49
N ASN A 37 7.95 5.00 -13.22
CA ASN A 37 7.30 5.81 -12.19
C ASN A 37 7.55 7.32 -12.37
N LEU A 38 8.67 7.71 -12.99
CA LEU A 38 8.95 9.10 -13.40
C LEU A 38 8.38 9.46 -14.77
N HIS A 39 7.53 8.60 -15.34
CA HIS A 39 6.91 8.75 -16.67
C HIS A 39 7.89 8.87 -17.85
N ASN A 40 9.15 8.47 -17.65
CA ASN A 40 10.18 8.39 -18.68
C ASN A 40 10.05 7.07 -19.47
N LEU A 41 8.92 6.84 -20.13
CA LEU A 41 8.54 5.54 -20.70
C LEU A 41 9.58 4.96 -21.69
N ALA A 42 10.24 5.81 -22.48
CA ALA A 42 11.29 5.37 -23.40
C ALA A 42 12.56 4.88 -22.68
N ALA A 43 12.94 5.55 -21.59
CA ALA A 43 14.07 5.14 -20.75
C ALA A 43 13.72 3.89 -19.93
N ALA A 44 12.46 3.80 -19.47
CA ALA A 44 11.92 2.64 -18.78
C ALA A 44 12.00 1.40 -19.67
N GLU A 45 11.44 1.47 -20.88
CA GLU A 45 11.47 0.38 -21.87
C GLU A 45 12.91 -0.02 -22.22
N LYS A 46 13.78 0.96 -22.51
CA LYS A 46 15.19 0.68 -22.81
C LYS A 46 15.88 -0.07 -21.68
N SER A 47 15.62 0.30 -20.44
CA SER A 47 16.22 -0.32 -19.27
C SER A 47 15.64 -1.71 -19.01
N GLY A 48 14.31 -1.88 -19.13
CA GLY A 48 13.65 -3.16 -18.94
C GLY A 48 14.06 -4.19 -20.00
N LEU A 49 14.15 -3.77 -21.26
CA LEU A 49 14.65 -4.63 -22.34
C LEU A 49 16.12 -5.00 -22.11
N ARG A 50 16.93 -4.06 -21.62
CA ARG A 50 18.33 -4.35 -21.30
C ARG A 50 18.47 -5.31 -20.12
N ALA A 51 17.58 -5.22 -19.12
CA ALA A 51 17.52 -6.19 -18.03
C ALA A 51 17.23 -7.60 -18.58
N ALA A 52 16.21 -7.73 -19.43
CA ALA A 52 15.84 -9.00 -20.06
C ALA A 52 16.96 -9.57 -20.94
N ASP A 53 17.66 -8.73 -21.71
CA ASP A 53 18.78 -9.14 -22.55
C ASP A 53 19.98 -9.70 -21.75
N LEU A 54 20.16 -9.19 -20.53
CA LEU A 54 21.24 -9.59 -19.63
C LEU A 54 20.89 -10.82 -18.80
N ASP A 55 19.62 -10.97 -18.41
CA ASP A 55 19.11 -12.15 -17.71
C ASP A 55 18.71 -13.27 -18.70
N ARG A 56 19.70 -13.77 -19.42
CA ARG A 56 19.50 -14.84 -20.43
C ARG A 56 19.05 -16.19 -19.85
N GLU A 57 19.22 -16.36 -18.55
CA GLU A 57 18.80 -17.55 -17.83
C GLU A 57 17.45 -17.35 -17.14
N HIS A 58 16.81 -16.18 -17.33
CA HIS A 58 15.50 -15.85 -16.80
C HIS A 58 15.39 -16.06 -15.29
N ARG A 59 16.48 -15.77 -14.57
CA ARG A 59 16.58 -15.93 -13.11
C ARG A 59 15.71 -14.92 -12.36
N GLU A 60 15.31 -13.84 -13.04
CA GLU A 60 14.45 -12.80 -12.51
C GLU A 60 13.21 -12.60 -13.39
N PRO A 61 12.15 -13.41 -13.19
CA PRO A 61 10.90 -13.26 -13.92
C PRO A 61 10.28 -11.87 -13.77
N ARG A 62 10.54 -11.14 -12.68
CA ARG A 62 9.96 -9.79 -12.43
C ARG A 62 10.30 -8.77 -13.52
N ILE A 63 11.39 -8.96 -14.26
CA ILE A 63 11.73 -8.13 -15.43
C ILE A 63 10.56 -8.10 -16.43
N TYR A 64 9.93 -9.24 -16.67
CA TYR A 64 8.80 -9.36 -17.58
C TYR A 64 7.53 -8.70 -17.05
N PHE A 65 7.35 -8.69 -15.73
CA PHE A 65 6.26 -7.96 -15.10
C PHE A 65 6.44 -6.45 -15.24
N VAL A 66 7.65 -5.92 -15.00
CA VAL A 66 7.95 -4.49 -15.21
C VAL A 66 7.80 -4.11 -16.68
N LEU A 67 8.23 -4.96 -17.62
CA LEU A 67 8.01 -4.75 -19.06
C LEU A 67 6.52 -4.73 -19.42
N ALA A 68 5.70 -5.61 -18.85
CA ALA A 68 4.26 -5.59 -19.04
C ALA A 68 3.65 -4.25 -18.57
N GLN A 69 4.05 -3.74 -17.41
CA GLN A 69 3.61 -2.43 -16.91
C GLN A 69 4.05 -1.27 -17.80
N ILE A 70 5.27 -1.31 -18.34
CA ILE A 70 5.77 -0.31 -19.30
C ILE A 70 4.93 -0.35 -20.59
N TYR A 71 4.62 -1.53 -21.11
CA TYR A 71 3.81 -1.65 -22.33
C TYR A 71 2.34 -1.28 -22.12
N GLU A 72 1.81 -1.54 -20.93
CA GLU A 72 0.46 -1.10 -20.54
C GLU A 72 0.40 0.43 -20.51
N ALA A 73 1.39 1.09 -19.88
CA ALA A 73 1.50 2.55 -19.88
C ALA A 73 1.67 3.15 -21.29
N LYS A 74 2.21 2.37 -22.24
CA LYS A 74 2.32 2.74 -23.66
C LYS A 74 1.10 2.37 -24.50
N GLY A 75 0.12 1.68 -23.94
CA GLY A 75 -1.07 1.17 -24.64
C GLY A 75 -0.79 0.02 -25.62
N ASP A 76 0.37 -0.65 -25.53
CA ASP A 76 0.76 -1.76 -26.40
C ASP A 76 0.38 -3.10 -25.77
N PHE A 77 -0.93 -3.38 -25.74
CA PHE A 77 -1.47 -4.60 -25.10
C PHE A 77 -0.98 -5.91 -25.73
N THR A 78 -0.52 -5.87 -26.98
CA THR A 78 0.13 -7.02 -27.62
C THR A 78 1.43 -7.37 -26.89
N LYS A 79 2.23 -6.36 -26.57
CA LYS A 79 3.47 -6.56 -25.82
C LYS A 79 3.24 -6.80 -24.33
N VAL A 80 2.15 -6.26 -23.74
CA VAL A 80 1.72 -6.63 -22.39
C VAL A 80 1.49 -8.14 -22.32
N ALA A 81 0.66 -8.69 -23.20
CA ALA A 81 0.38 -10.12 -23.23
C ALA A 81 1.65 -10.94 -23.46
N ALA A 82 2.50 -10.54 -24.41
CA ALA A 82 3.77 -11.21 -24.68
C ALA A 82 4.71 -11.22 -23.46
N SER A 83 4.86 -10.10 -22.76
CA SER A 83 5.67 -10.03 -21.54
C SER A 83 5.08 -10.89 -20.42
N LEU A 84 3.77 -10.91 -20.24
CA LEU A 84 3.13 -11.75 -19.22
C LEU A 84 3.20 -13.24 -19.53
N HIS A 85 3.12 -13.65 -20.80
CA HIS A 85 3.40 -15.02 -21.19
C HIS A 85 4.84 -15.42 -20.89
N GLU A 86 5.80 -14.52 -21.12
CA GLU A 86 7.20 -14.79 -20.78
C GLU A 86 7.41 -14.88 -19.26
N TYR A 87 6.71 -14.06 -18.47
CA TYR A 87 6.67 -14.20 -17.01
C TYR A 87 6.17 -15.59 -16.58
N LEU A 88 5.10 -16.09 -17.21
CA LEU A 88 4.54 -17.42 -16.91
C LEU A 88 5.49 -18.57 -17.23
N ASN A 89 6.38 -18.41 -18.21
CA ASN A 89 7.33 -19.45 -18.60
C ASN A 89 8.42 -19.71 -17.53
N TYR A 90 8.74 -18.71 -16.71
CA TYR A 90 9.87 -18.77 -15.77
C TYR A 90 9.50 -18.53 -14.32
N THR A 91 8.23 -18.24 -14.01
CA THR A 91 7.78 -18.15 -12.63
C THR A 91 7.62 -19.55 -12.02
N ASP A 92 8.25 -19.79 -10.88
CA ASP A 92 8.05 -21.02 -10.09
C ASP A 92 6.79 -20.93 -9.19
N SER A 93 6.13 -19.76 -9.17
CA SER A 93 4.95 -19.49 -8.35
C SER A 93 3.67 -19.87 -9.07
N SER A 94 3.12 -21.04 -8.74
CA SER A 94 1.81 -21.50 -9.26
C SER A 94 0.66 -20.54 -8.96
N SER A 95 0.73 -19.80 -7.85
CA SER A 95 -0.25 -18.77 -7.49
C SER A 95 -0.12 -17.51 -8.34
N ASP A 96 1.10 -17.05 -8.62
CA ASP A 96 1.28 -15.89 -9.51
C ASP A 96 0.95 -16.25 -10.95
N ALA A 97 1.25 -17.49 -11.35
CA ALA A 97 0.86 -18.02 -12.64
C ALA A 97 -0.67 -17.97 -12.83
N ALA A 98 -1.45 -18.47 -11.88
CA ALA A 98 -2.91 -18.44 -11.96
C ALA A 98 -3.48 -17.01 -12.08
N VAL A 99 -2.87 -16.03 -11.42
CA VAL A 99 -3.33 -14.63 -11.49
C VAL A 99 -2.95 -13.99 -12.82
N VAL A 100 -1.74 -14.24 -13.33
CA VAL A 100 -1.32 -13.73 -14.63
C VAL A 100 -2.13 -14.38 -15.75
N GLU A 101 -2.46 -15.67 -15.64
CA GLU A 101 -3.40 -16.38 -16.53
C GLU A 101 -4.80 -15.76 -16.49
N GLN A 102 -5.31 -15.42 -15.31
CA GLN A 102 -6.61 -14.74 -15.17
C GLN A 102 -6.59 -13.34 -15.81
N TYR A 103 -5.51 -12.57 -15.60
CA TYR A 103 -5.35 -11.25 -16.22
C TYR A 103 -5.24 -11.35 -17.75
N LEU A 104 -4.47 -12.31 -18.28
CA LEU A 104 -4.41 -12.61 -19.72
C LEU A 104 -5.79 -13.01 -20.27
N SER A 105 -6.56 -13.83 -19.56
CA SER A 105 -7.93 -14.17 -19.94
C SER A 105 -8.85 -12.95 -20.01
N ASN A 106 -8.67 -11.98 -19.11
CA ASN A 106 -9.44 -10.74 -19.09
C ASN A 106 -8.99 -9.75 -20.18
N LEU A 107 -7.69 -9.71 -20.50
CA LEU A 107 -7.16 -8.97 -21.67
C LEU A 107 -7.74 -9.51 -22.97
N ASP A 108 -7.81 -10.84 -23.13
CA ASP A 108 -8.40 -11.50 -24.29
C ASP A 108 -9.91 -11.23 -24.41
N LYS A 109 -10.64 -11.28 -23.29
CA LYS A 109 -12.06 -10.93 -23.25
C LYS A 109 -12.30 -9.45 -23.58
N SER A 110 -11.44 -8.56 -23.12
CA SER A 110 -11.56 -7.11 -23.38
C SER A 110 -11.19 -6.73 -24.81
N THR A 111 -10.22 -7.42 -25.42
CA THR A 111 -9.92 -7.28 -26.86
C THR A 111 -11.02 -7.87 -27.76
N GLN A 112 -11.77 -8.87 -27.27
CA GLN A 112 -12.95 -9.42 -27.95
C GLN A 112 -14.24 -8.60 -27.70
N ALA A 113 -14.34 -7.86 -26.59
CA ALA A 113 -15.52 -7.09 -26.21
C ALA A 113 -15.67 -5.72 -26.92
N VAL A 114 -14.76 -5.34 -27.82
CA VAL A 114 -14.90 -4.11 -28.66
C VAL A 114 -15.94 -4.26 -29.78
N ARG A 115 -16.83 -5.26 -29.73
CA ARG A 115 -18.05 -5.34 -30.56
C ARG A 115 -19.27 -5.75 -29.73
N GLY A 116 -19.91 -4.78 -29.07
CA GLY A 116 -21.29 -4.93 -28.56
C GLY A 116 -21.62 -4.03 -27.36
N PRO A 117 -22.77 -3.34 -27.33
CA PRO A 117 -23.00 -2.23 -26.40
C PRO A 117 -23.58 -2.63 -25.03
N HIS A 118 -23.25 -1.77 -24.06
CA HIS A 118 -23.74 -1.58 -22.68
C HIS A 118 -25.17 -2.05 -22.34
N SER A 119 -25.31 -2.60 -21.12
CA SER A 119 -26.32 -2.32 -20.06
C SER A 119 -26.22 -3.43 -18.99
N ALA A 120 -26.53 -3.28 -17.70
CA ALA A 120 -26.96 -2.18 -16.85
C ALA A 120 -26.69 -2.56 -15.37
N GLU A 121 -26.61 -1.53 -14.53
CA GLU A 121 -26.52 -1.58 -13.07
C GLU A 121 -27.70 -2.32 -12.41
N THR A 122 -27.44 -2.87 -11.22
CA THR A 122 -28.47 -3.07 -10.19
C THR A 122 -27.97 -2.47 -8.89
N THR A 123 -28.66 -1.42 -8.46
CA THR A 123 -28.46 -0.69 -7.21
C THR A 123 -29.34 -1.34 -6.14
N ASP A 124 -28.75 -1.74 -5.02
CA ASP A 124 -29.51 -2.04 -3.80
C ASP A 124 -29.39 -0.90 -2.79
N LYS A 125 -30.54 -0.59 -2.20
CA LYS A 125 -30.89 0.58 -1.39
C LYS A 125 -30.20 0.61 -0.03
N ALA A 126 -29.76 1.82 0.38
CA ALA A 126 -29.61 2.20 1.78
C ALA A 126 -30.49 3.42 2.09
N ASP A 127 -31.34 3.28 3.10
CA ASP A 127 -32.35 4.27 3.52
C ASP A 127 -31.75 5.47 4.31
N SER A 128 -32.17 6.68 3.91
CA SER A 128 -32.40 7.87 4.76
C SER A 128 -31.24 8.70 5.38
N ALA A 129 -30.03 8.67 4.83
CA ALA A 129 -28.99 9.72 5.04
C ALA A 129 -28.88 10.70 3.84
N SER A 130 -29.92 10.75 3.01
CA SER A 130 -29.85 11.07 1.58
C SER A 130 -29.67 12.54 1.18
N ASN A 131 -28.96 13.37 1.97
CA ASN A 131 -28.58 14.71 1.50
C ASN A 131 -27.32 15.32 2.12
N ARG A 132 -26.55 14.58 2.93
CA ARG A 132 -25.27 15.06 3.47
C ARG A 132 -24.12 14.42 2.71
N TRP A 133 -23.15 15.25 2.33
CA TRP A 133 -22.00 14.83 1.53
C TRP A 133 -21.01 13.94 2.31
N ALA A 134 -20.94 14.12 3.63
CA ALA A 134 -20.07 13.38 4.54
C ALA A 134 -20.86 12.92 5.79
N PRO A 135 -20.41 11.85 6.46
CA PRO A 135 -20.92 11.47 7.77
C PRO A 135 -20.76 12.60 8.81
N PRO A 136 -21.55 12.59 9.90
CA PRO A 136 -21.32 13.50 11.02
C PRO A 136 -19.97 13.21 11.70
N ASP A 137 -19.53 14.13 12.57
CA ASP A 137 -18.36 13.89 13.44
C ASP A 137 -18.59 12.66 14.35
N ILE A 138 -17.54 11.88 14.60
CA ILE A 138 -17.60 10.64 15.40
C ILE A 138 -18.23 10.83 16.80
N ASP A 139 -18.17 12.02 17.40
CA ASP A 139 -18.76 12.29 18.71
C ASP A 139 -20.16 12.90 18.65
N ALA A 140 -20.63 13.30 17.46
CA ALA A 140 -21.97 13.87 17.30
C ALA A 140 -23.09 12.83 17.49
N GLY A 141 -22.77 11.54 17.41
CA GLY A 141 -23.70 10.43 17.59
C GLY A 141 -23.00 9.13 17.94
N VAL A 142 -22.60 9.00 19.22
CA VAL A 142 -21.92 7.79 19.72
C VAL A 142 -22.80 6.56 19.47
N PRO A 143 -22.31 5.53 18.74
CA PRO A 143 -23.09 4.33 18.49
C PRO A 143 -23.43 3.61 19.81
N ARG A 144 -24.64 3.04 19.85
CA ARG A 144 -25.17 2.41 21.06
C ARG A 144 -24.38 1.15 21.41
N VAL A 145 -24.14 0.97 22.70
CA VAL A 145 -23.54 -0.24 23.28
C VAL A 145 -24.61 -1.05 24.02
N LEU A 146 -24.38 -2.36 24.12
CA LEU A 146 -25.28 -3.31 24.77
C LEU A 146 -25.26 -3.10 26.29
N SER A 147 -26.42 -2.75 26.86
CA SER A 147 -26.56 -2.33 28.26
C SER A 147 -26.25 -3.41 29.31
N ASN A 148 -26.23 -4.69 28.92
CA ASN A 148 -26.01 -5.85 29.80
C ASN A 148 -24.73 -6.63 29.42
N SER A 149 -23.76 -5.98 28.80
CA SER A 149 -22.51 -6.63 28.39
C SER A 149 -21.51 -6.78 29.54
N SER A 150 -20.66 -7.80 29.46
CA SER A 150 -19.54 -8.00 30.39
C SER A 150 -18.62 -6.77 30.42
N SER A 151 -17.95 -6.54 31.56
CA SER A 151 -16.98 -5.46 31.70
C SER A 151 -15.97 -5.49 30.56
N CYS A 152 -15.81 -4.36 29.86
CA CYS A 152 -14.93 -4.31 28.71
C CYS A 152 -13.47 -4.59 29.10
N PRO A 153 -12.81 -5.60 28.51
CA PRO A 153 -11.45 -5.99 28.87
C PRO A 153 -10.41 -5.16 28.11
N LEU A 154 -10.44 -3.83 28.25
CA LEU A 154 -9.59 -2.90 27.49
C LEU A 154 -8.10 -3.30 27.44
N PRO A 155 -7.42 -3.65 28.56
CA PRO A 155 -6.01 -4.05 28.51
C PRO A 155 -5.76 -5.29 27.63
N GLN A 156 -6.69 -6.25 27.63
CA GLN A 156 -6.59 -7.43 26.79
C GLN A 156 -6.85 -7.10 25.31
N ILE A 157 -7.85 -6.26 25.03
CA ILE A 157 -8.16 -5.83 23.67
C ILE A 157 -6.95 -5.13 23.05
N LEU A 158 -6.38 -4.15 23.76
CA LEU A 158 -5.21 -3.42 23.29
C LEU A 158 -4.00 -4.33 23.11
N LYS A 159 -3.74 -5.26 24.05
CA LYS A 159 -2.65 -6.23 23.92
C LYS A 159 -2.79 -7.11 22.68
N GLN A 160 -3.98 -7.62 22.41
CA GLN A 160 -4.21 -8.55 21.30
C GLN A 160 -4.23 -7.81 19.96
N ALA A 161 -4.90 -6.67 19.86
CA ALA A 161 -4.86 -5.80 18.69
C ALA A 161 -3.41 -5.39 18.34
N SER A 162 -2.60 -5.09 19.36
CA SER A 162 -1.18 -4.80 19.20
C SER A 162 -0.38 -6.01 18.68
N SER A 163 -0.67 -7.22 19.16
CA SER A 163 -0.07 -8.45 18.63
C SER A 163 -0.37 -8.63 17.13
N HIS A 164 -1.63 -8.41 16.71
CA HIS A 164 -2.02 -8.55 15.30
C HIS A 164 -1.30 -7.55 14.39
N THR A 165 -0.95 -6.37 14.89
CA THR A 165 -0.13 -5.42 14.10
C THR A 165 1.31 -5.90 13.90
N LEU A 166 1.86 -6.68 14.83
CA LEU A 166 3.16 -7.30 14.65
C LEU A 166 3.08 -8.44 13.61
N ASP A 167 2.04 -9.27 13.70
CA ASP A 167 1.79 -10.32 12.71
C ASP A 167 1.62 -9.74 11.30
N LEU A 168 0.92 -8.60 11.19
CA LEU A 168 0.79 -7.84 9.94
C LEU A 168 2.17 -7.46 9.38
N ILE A 169 3.03 -6.82 10.19
CA ILE A 169 4.35 -6.36 9.76
C ILE A 169 5.26 -7.53 9.37
N GLU A 170 5.30 -8.58 10.20
CA GLU A 170 6.14 -9.76 9.97
C GLU A 170 5.75 -10.48 8.67
N ASN A 171 4.44 -10.65 8.44
CA ASN A 171 3.95 -11.39 7.28
C ASN A 171 3.83 -10.53 6.01
N MET A 172 3.88 -9.20 6.13
CA MET A 172 3.64 -8.26 5.03
C MET A 172 4.78 -7.28 4.80
N ARG A 173 6.02 -7.77 4.75
CA ARG A 173 7.19 -6.96 4.35
C ARG A 173 6.97 -6.23 3.01
N ARG A 174 6.27 -6.90 2.09
CA ARG A 174 5.71 -6.27 0.89
C ARG A 174 4.44 -6.98 0.52
N PHE A 175 3.41 -6.24 0.13
CA PHE A 175 2.18 -6.79 -0.43
C PHE A 175 1.66 -5.94 -1.57
N SER A 176 0.87 -6.54 -2.45
CA SER A 176 0.15 -5.85 -3.50
C SER A 176 -1.35 -6.08 -3.40
N ALA A 177 -2.14 -5.18 -3.97
CA ALA A 177 -3.58 -5.30 -4.13
C ALA A 177 -4.02 -4.60 -5.42
N SER A 178 -5.20 -4.96 -5.93
CA SER A 178 -5.98 -4.13 -6.84
C SER A 178 -6.68 -3.05 -5.99
N GLU A 179 -6.52 -1.79 -6.34
CA GLU A 179 -7.19 -0.67 -5.65
C GLU A 179 -8.07 0.09 -6.64
N GLN A 180 -9.37 0.15 -6.38
CA GLN A 180 -10.30 1.01 -7.11
C GLN A 180 -10.50 2.31 -6.33
N ILE A 181 -10.19 3.45 -6.96
CA ILE A 181 -10.35 4.78 -6.37
C ILE A 181 -11.47 5.52 -7.10
N GLU A 182 -12.48 5.94 -6.36
CA GLU A 182 -13.52 6.85 -6.82
C GLU A 182 -13.31 8.21 -6.17
N GLN A 183 -13.44 9.28 -6.95
CA GLN A 183 -13.30 10.64 -6.43
C GLN A 183 -14.42 11.56 -6.87
N ILE A 184 -14.94 12.31 -5.90
CA ILE A 184 -15.96 13.33 -6.10
C ILE A 184 -15.46 14.64 -5.50
N GLU A 185 -15.35 15.66 -6.33
CA GLU A 185 -15.14 17.03 -5.89
C GLU A 185 -16.49 17.76 -5.87
N ILE A 186 -16.79 18.47 -4.79
CA ILE A 186 -17.97 19.31 -4.68
C ILE A 186 -17.49 20.75 -4.56
N ASP A 187 -17.84 21.57 -5.54
CA ASP A 187 -17.46 22.97 -5.55
C ASP A 187 -18.28 23.81 -4.56
N ARG A 188 -17.94 25.09 -4.44
CA ARG A 188 -18.63 26.06 -3.55
C ARG A 188 -20.13 26.17 -3.77
N ASN A 189 -20.61 25.82 -4.97
CA ASN A 189 -22.02 25.91 -5.33
C ASN A 189 -22.77 24.60 -5.04
N GLY A 190 -22.09 23.60 -4.45
CA GLY A 190 -22.65 22.26 -4.22
C GLY A 190 -22.68 21.39 -5.47
N LYS A 191 -22.07 21.83 -6.58
CA LYS A 191 -22.05 21.02 -7.80
C LYS A 191 -21.00 19.93 -7.66
N ARG A 192 -21.42 18.68 -7.81
CA ARG A 192 -20.55 17.50 -7.81
C ARG A 192 -19.87 17.37 -9.18
N HIS A 193 -18.56 17.24 -9.17
CA HIS A 193 -17.70 16.94 -10.30
C HIS A 193 -17.05 15.59 -9.99
N ASN A 194 -17.54 14.53 -10.63
CA ASN A 194 -16.91 13.21 -10.53
C ASN A 194 -15.64 13.23 -11.39
N SER A 195 -14.51 12.86 -10.80
CA SER A 195 -13.22 12.77 -11.50
C SER A 195 -12.83 11.32 -11.84
N GLY A 196 -13.81 10.43 -11.90
CA GLY A 196 -13.67 9.07 -12.43
C GLY A 196 -13.40 8.01 -11.39
N THR A 197 -13.42 6.77 -11.87
CA THR A 197 -13.04 5.55 -11.16
C THR A 197 -11.72 5.07 -11.77
N GLU A 198 -10.68 4.92 -10.97
CA GLU A 198 -9.37 4.42 -11.40
C GLU A 198 -9.10 3.07 -10.74
N VAL A 199 -8.72 2.06 -11.53
CA VAL A 199 -8.17 0.80 -11.00
C VAL A 199 -6.65 0.89 -11.06
N MET A 200 -6.03 0.71 -9.90
CA MET A 200 -4.60 0.88 -9.66
C MET A 200 -4.02 -0.43 -9.16
N ASN A 201 -2.80 -0.74 -9.61
CA ASN A 201 -1.93 -1.68 -8.91
C ASN A 201 -1.36 -0.97 -7.69
N TYR A 202 -1.75 -1.43 -6.51
CA TYR A 202 -1.30 -0.89 -5.24
C TYR A 202 -0.23 -1.80 -4.63
N VAL A 203 0.87 -1.23 -4.17
CA VAL A 203 1.96 -1.95 -3.51
C VAL A 203 2.32 -1.22 -2.23
N VAL A 204 2.43 -1.96 -1.13
CA VAL A 204 2.91 -1.47 0.14
C VAL A 204 4.18 -2.22 0.51
N GLU A 205 5.17 -1.48 0.95
CA GLU A 205 6.44 -1.96 1.45
C GLU A 205 6.64 -1.48 2.88
N VAL A 206 7.02 -2.43 3.74
CA VAL A 206 7.16 -2.25 5.17
C VAL A 206 8.63 -2.50 5.51
N GLU A 207 9.36 -1.42 5.78
CA GLU A 207 10.78 -1.47 6.13
C GLU A 207 10.95 -1.34 7.63
N GLU A 208 11.67 -2.26 8.26
CA GLU A 208 12.04 -2.12 9.66
C GLU A 208 12.96 -0.91 9.85
N THR A 209 12.74 -0.16 10.92
CA THR A 209 13.62 0.96 11.28
C THR A 209 14.23 0.73 12.66
N THR A 210 15.34 1.41 12.91
CA THR A 210 15.99 1.43 14.22
C THR A 210 15.12 2.06 15.32
N SER A 211 14.05 2.79 14.95
CA SER A 211 13.11 3.41 15.90
C SER A 211 12.07 2.42 16.45
N GLY A 212 11.98 1.21 15.89
CA GLY A 212 10.99 0.21 16.30
C GLY A 212 9.59 0.45 15.75
N TYR A 213 9.41 1.42 14.84
CA TYR A 213 8.21 1.54 14.00
C TYR A 213 8.61 1.34 12.53
N PRO A 214 7.86 0.56 11.74
CA PRO A 214 8.21 0.36 10.34
C PRO A 214 8.03 1.65 9.53
N ALA A 215 8.96 1.89 8.61
CA ALA A 215 8.76 2.85 7.55
C ALA A 215 7.84 2.23 6.49
N ILE A 216 6.71 2.89 6.23
CA ILE A 216 5.73 2.44 5.25
C ILE A 216 5.92 3.25 3.96
N LYS A 217 6.10 2.53 2.85
CA LYS A 217 6.12 3.09 1.50
C LYS A 217 4.96 2.52 0.71
N GLU A 218 4.17 3.40 0.12
CA GLU A 218 3.00 3.04 -0.69
C GLU A 218 3.19 3.51 -2.12
N TYR A 219 2.89 2.64 -3.06
CA TYR A 219 3.04 2.87 -4.49
C TYR A 219 1.73 2.53 -5.20
N ARG A 220 1.32 3.40 -6.13
CA ARG A 220 0.13 3.20 -6.97
C ARG A 220 0.52 3.36 -8.43
N ALA A 221 0.17 2.39 -9.26
CA ALA A 221 0.43 2.42 -10.70
C ALA A 221 -0.84 2.04 -11.48
N GLY A 222 -1.30 2.91 -12.38
CA GLY A 222 -2.47 2.67 -13.22
C GLY A 222 -2.58 3.65 -14.38
N VAL A 223 -3.54 3.40 -15.29
CA VAL A 223 -3.75 4.19 -16.50
C VAL A 223 -4.43 5.51 -16.14
N SER A 224 -3.65 6.59 -16.07
CA SER A 224 -4.17 7.94 -15.82
C SER A 224 -4.87 8.48 -17.08
N GLY A 225 -6.20 8.34 -17.12
CA GLY A 225 -7.06 8.98 -18.11
C GLY A 225 -7.66 10.32 -17.64
N MET A 226 -7.41 10.72 -16.39
CA MET A 226 -8.13 11.84 -15.76
C MET A 226 -7.26 12.83 -15.00
N ARG A 227 -7.91 13.96 -14.68
CA ARG A 227 -7.34 15.19 -14.12
C ARG A 227 -6.76 14.92 -12.73
N GLN A 228 -5.53 15.39 -12.47
CA GLN A 228 -4.83 15.20 -11.21
C GLN A 228 -5.72 15.56 -10.00
N ALA A 229 -5.82 14.64 -9.05
CA ALA A 229 -6.63 14.80 -7.85
C ALA A 229 -6.16 16.02 -7.02
N ALA A 230 -7.10 16.82 -6.53
CA ALA A 230 -6.80 17.97 -5.66
C ALA A 230 -6.37 17.54 -4.25
N VAL A 231 -6.77 16.33 -3.84
CA VAL A 231 -6.40 15.69 -2.57
C VAL A 231 -5.83 14.32 -2.89
N LEU A 232 -4.64 14.05 -2.39
CA LEU A 232 -4.00 12.74 -2.41
C LEU A 232 -3.93 12.22 -0.99
N ASP A 233 -4.19 10.93 -0.83
CA ASP A 233 -4.16 10.20 0.44
C ASP A 233 -3.15 9.05 0.36
N SER A 234 -2.68 8.58 1.52
CA SER A 234 -1.87 7.38 1.70
C SER A 234 -2.01 6.92 3.15
N GLY A 235 -1.69 5.68 3.47
CA GLY A 235 -1.70 5.18 4.84
C GLY A 235 -2.92 4.34 5.20
N ALA A 236 -3.92 4.24 4.31
CA ALA A 236 -5.13 3.44 4.57
C ALA A 236 -4.80 1.96 4.80
N ALA A 237 -3.83 1.41 4.06
CA ALA A 237 -3.29 0.06 4.20
C ALA A 237 -2.87 -0.29 5.64
N VAL A 238 -2.29 0.70 6.32
CA VAL A 238 -1.54 0.51 7.56
C VAL A 238 -2.13 1.32 8.72
N PHE A 239 -3.32 1.89 8.57
CA PHE A 239 -3.90 2.74 9.61
C PHE A 239 -4.13 1.98 10.93
N ALA A 240 -4.34 0.65 10.86
CA ALA A 240 -4.44 -0.20 12.05
C ALA A 240 -3.16 -0.19 12.91
N LEU A 241 -2.03 0.31 12.40
CA LEU A 241 -0.80 0.50 13.15
C LEU A 241 -0.91 1.56 14.27
N ILE A 242 -2.04 2.25 14.44
CA ILE A 242 -2.32 2.98 15.69
C ILE A 242 -2.26 2.07 16.93
N PHE A 243 -2.49 0.75 16.75
CA PHE A 243 -2.36 -0.26 17.81
C PHE A 243 -0.95 -0.84 17.95
N HIS A 244 -0.01 -0.44 17.09
CA HIS A 244 1.36 -0.94 17.14
C HIS A 244 2.02 -0.66 18.50
N PRO A 245 2.82 -1.58 19.08
CA PRO A 245 3.38 -1.39 20.43
C PRO A 245 4.12 -0.06 20.64
N SER A 246 4.78 0.46 19.60
CA SER A 246 5.47 1.75 19.66
C SER A 246 4.57 2.99 19.55
N HIS A 247 3.32 2.84 19.09
CA HIS A 247 2.39 3.93 18.82
C HIS A 247 1.13 3.91 19.67
N ILE A 248 0.78 2.76 20.26
CA ILE A 248 -0.42 2.64 21.08
C ILE A 248 -0.44 3.61 22.27
N GLY A 249 0.74 3.98 22.79
CA GLY A 249 0.91 4.99 23.85
C GLY A 249 0.82 6.45 23.38
N ASN A 250 0.62 6.68 22.08
CA ASN A 250 0.37 8.00 21.50
C ASN A 250 -1.13 8.35 21.54
N PHE A 251 -1.98 7.39 21.93
CA PHE A 251 -3.42 7.56 21.99
C PHE A 251 -3.96 7.23 23.39
N GLU A 252 -4.94 8.00 23.83
CA GLU A 252 -5.75 7.66 24.99
C GLU A 252 -6.95 6.85 24.51
N PHE A 253 -7.01 5.56 24.91
CA PHE A 253 -8.12 4.67 24.57
C PHE A 253 -9.11 4.56 25.72
N GLN A 254 -10.39 4.67 25.39
CA GLN A 254 -11.50 4.40 26.28
C GLN A 254 -12.40 3.33 25.66
N CYS A 255 -12.67 2.26 26.40
CA CYS A 255 -13.68 1.32 25.95
C CYS A 255 -15.08 1.84 26.29
N GLU A 256 -15.93 1.93 25.27
CA GLU A 256 -17.32 2.38 25.42
C GLU A 256 -18.26 1.19 25.66
N GLY A 257 -17.88 -0.01 25.23
CA GLY A 257 -18.60 -1.25 25.53
C GLY A 257 -18.72 -2.18 24.34
N LEU A 258 -19.53 -3.22 24.50
CA LEU A 258 -19.84 -4.17 23.45
C LEU A 258 -20.94 -3.61 22.54
N THR A 259 -20.80 -3.73 21.24
CA THR A 259 -21.80 -3.34 20.25
C THR A 259 -21.98 -4.44 19.19
N ASP A 260 -22.99 -4.26 18.35
CA ASP A 260 -23.22 -5.07 17.15
C ASP A 260 -22.79 -4.25 15.94
N LEU A 261 -21.71 -4.68 15.27
CA LEU A 261 -21.25 -4.10 14.02
C LEU A 261 -21.64 -5.05 12.89
N GLN A 262 -22.66 -4.68 12.11
CA GLN A 262 -23.14 -5.47 10.97
C GLN A 262 -23.39 -6.95 11.33
N GLN A 263 -24.15 -7.19 12.41
CA GLN A 263 -24.48 -8.52 12.95
C GLN A 263 -23.31 -9.27 13.60
N SER A 264 -22.15 -8.61 13.78
CA SER A 264 -20.97 -9.18 14.43
C SER A 264 -20.70 -8.48 15.77
N PRO A 265 -20.54 -9.22 16.88
CA PRO A 265 -20.21 -8.64 18.17
C PRO A 265 -18.81 -8.03 18.18
N ALA A 266 -18.71 -6.75 18.51
CA ALA A 266 -17.45 -6.00 18.51
C ALA A 266 -17.32 -5.11 19.76
N TRP A 267 -16.11 -5.02 20.29
CA TRP A 267 -15.73 -4.02 21.29
C TRP A 267 -15.56 -2.67 20.62
N GLN A 268 -16.28 -1.67 21.12
CA GLN A 268 -16.19 -0.29 20.66
C GLN A 268 -15.21 0.49 21.55
N LEU A 269 -14.14 0.99 20.93
CA LEU A 269 -13.11 1.78 21.58
C LEU A 269 -13.12 3.19 21.02
N HIS A 270 -13.33 4.20 21.86
CA HIS A 270 -13.02 5.58 21.51
C HIS A 270 -11.52 5.84 21.75
N PHE A 271 -10.91 6.67 20.93
CA PHE A 271 -9.51 7.07 21.11
C PHE A 271 -9.26 8.52 20.73
N VAL A 272 -8.30 9.15 21.39
CA VAL A 272 -7.83 10.50 21.08
C VAL A 272 -6.31 10.51 21.05
N GLU A 273 -5.76 11.06 19.98
CA GLU A 273 -4.32 11.24 19.82
C GLU A 273 -3.77 12.28 20.80
N SER A 274 -2.57 12.03 21.33
CA SER A 274 -1.82 12.92 22.21
C SER A 274 -1.67 14.34 21.62
N ASP A 275 -1.55 15.33 22.48
CA ASP A 275 -1.24 16.71 22.10
C ASP A 275 0.27 16.98 21.91
N ASP A 276 1.12 16.07 22.38
CA ASP A 276 2.55 16.04 22.06
C ASP A 276 2.79 15.79 20.56
N SER A 277 3.29 16.81 19.86
CA SER A 277 3.59 16.74 18.43
C SER A 277 4.68 15.72 18.06
N ASN A 278 5.51 15.27 19.02
CA ASN A 278 6.49 14.22 18.77
C ASN A 278 5.84 12.82 18.66
N LYS A 279 4.56 12.72 19.01
CA LYS A 279 3.76 11.50 18.97
C LYS A 279 2.76 11.47 17.81
N ALA A 280 2.86 12.44 16.90
CA ALA A 280 1.94 12.56 15.77
C ALA A 280 2.00 11.31 14.88
N PHE A 281 0.84 10.72 14.63
CA PHE A 281 0.67 9.53 13.78
C PHE A 281 0.58 9.91 12.30
N THR A 282 -0.03 11.06 12.00
CA THR A 282 -0.32 11.49 10.63
C THR A 282 0.31 12.83 10.32
N ALA A 283 0.75 12.98 9.07
CA ALA A 283 1.29 14.22 8.55
C ALA A 283 0.59 14.59 7.24
N ILE A 284 0.16 15.84 7.12
CA ILE A 284 -0.44 16.38 5.89
C ILE A 284 0.49 17.42 5.29
N LYS A 285 0.79 17.30 4.00
CA LYS A 285 1.62 18.26 3.27
C LYS A 285 0.73 19.19 2.43
N LYS A 286 0.88 20.50 2.59
CA LYS A 286 0.25 21.51 1.71
C LYS A 286 1.24 22.59 1.35
N GLY A 287 1.44 22.84 0.06
CA GLY A 287 2.36 23.88 -0.44
C GLY A 287 3.80 23.74 0.09
N GLY A 288 4.30 22.51 0.23
CA GLY A 288 5.64 22.23 0.77
C GLY A 288 5.73 22.21 2.30
N THR A 289 4.72 22.72 3.02
CA THR A 289 4.69 22.73 4.48
C THR A 289 4.05 21.45 5.01
N ILE A 290 4.64 20.89 6.07
CA ILE A 290 4.10 19.74 6.79
C ILE A 290 3.29 20.24 7.99
N HIS A 291 2.09 19.69 8.14
CA HIS A 291 1.20 19.89 9.27
C HIS A 291 0.96 18.54 9.96
N LEU A 292 0.95 18.54 11.29
CA LEU A 292 0.71 17.36 12.11
C LEU A 292 -0.67 17.53 12.77
N PRO A 293 -1.76 17.20 12.06
CA PRO A 293 -3.10 17.20 12.67
C PRO A 293 -3.15 16.19 13.82
N ARG A 294 -4.09 16.42 14.74
CA ARG A 294 -4.46 15.44 15.76
C ARG A 294 -5.78 14.81 15.42
N PHE A 295 -5.89 13.52 15.61
CA PHE A 295 -7.10 12.76 15.36
C PHE A 295 -7.74 12.22 16.63
N LYS A 296 -9.05 12.12 16.57
CA LYS A 296 -9.87 11.32 17.48
C LYS A 296 -10.62 10.31 16.64
N GLY A 297 -11.09 9.24 17.26
CA GLY A 297 -11.79 8.24 16.50
C GLY A 297 -12.40 7.15 17.35
N ARG A 298 -12.95 6.18 16.62
CA ARG A 298 -13.56 5.00 17.17
C ARG A 298 -13.10 3.78 16.39
N ALA A 299 -12.69 2.75 17.10
CA ALA A 299 -12.32 1.46 16.55
C ALA A 299 -13.30 0.39 17.03
N TRP A 300 -13.62 -0.55 16.15
CA TRP A 300 -14.41 -1.72 16.47
C TRP A 300 -13.53 -2.95 16.34
N ILE A 301 -13.41 -3.69 17.43
CA ILE A 301 -12.52 -4.85 17.56
C ILE A 301 -13.36 -6.10 17.75
N SER A 302 -13.12 -7.15 16.97
CA SER A 302 -13.89 -8.39 17.06
C SER A 302 -13.80 -8.99 18.46
N THR A 303 -14.91 -9.55 18.96
CA THR A 303 -14.90 -10.25 20.25
C THR A 303 -14.21 -11.61 20.16
N ASP A 304 -14.20 -12.20 18.95
CA ASP A 304 -13.50 -13.41 18.59
C ASP A 304 -12.17 -13.05 17.92
N GLY A 305 -11.07 -13.31 18.62
CA GLY A 305 -9.73 -13.11 18.06
C GLY A 305 -9.20 -11.67 18.12
N TYR A 306 -9.98 -10.65 18.50
CA TYR A 306 -9.50 -9.27 18.70
C TYR A 306 -8.95 -8.56 17.43
N ASN A 307 -9.50 -8.89 16.27
CA ASN A 307 -9.12 -8.25 15.00
C ASN A 307 -9.76 -6.87 14.87
N VAL A 308 -9.06 -5.93 14.26
CA VAL A 308 -9.64 -4.63 13.88
C VAL A 308 -10.65 -4.86 12.76
N LEU A 309 -11.91 -4.43 12.96
CA LEU A 309 -13.00 -4.57 11.97
C LEU A 309 -13.31 -3.25 11.28
N ARG A 310 -13.22 -2.14 12.02
CA ARG A 310 -13.48 -0.80 11.52
C ARG A 310 -12.69 0.22 12.31
N ILE A 311 -12.21 1.25 11.65
CA ILE A 311 -11.70 2.48 12.27
C ILE A 311 -12.42 3.65 11.62
N GLU A 312 -12.87 4.60 12.44
CA GLU A 312 -13.48 5.85 12.00
C GLU A 312 -12.83 7.01 12.73
N THR A 313 -12.40 8.05 12.02
CA THR A 313 -11.65 9.18 12.59
C THR A 313 -12.19 10.52 12.15
N ASP A 314 -12.01 11.51 13.02
CA ASP A 314 -12.17 12.93 12.72
C ASP A 314 -10.98 13.72 13.30
N LEU A 315 -10.75 14.92 12.76
CA LEU A 315 -9.84 15.88 13.39
C LEU A 315 -10.32 16.24 14.81
N VAL A 316 -9.40 16.30 15.75
CA VAL A 316 -9.67 16.87 17.10
C VAL A 316 -10.05 18.35 16.98
N SER A 317 -9.43 19.07 16.04
CA SER A 317 -9.73 20.47 15.74
C SER A 317 -9.38 20.82 14.29
N PRO A 318 -10.08 21.75 13.64
CA PRO A 318 -9.70 22.26 12.32
C PRO A 318 -8.28 22.82 12.28
N LEU A 319 -7.68 22.86 11.08
CA LEU A 319 -6.36 23.46 10.84
C LEU A 319 -6.49 24.69 9.92
N PRO A 320 -6.74 25.90 10.46
CA PRO A 320 -6.95 27.11 9.67
C PRO A 320 -5.75 27.48 8.78
N LYS A 321 -4.51 27.22 9.24
CA LYS A 321 -3.27 27.55 8.51
C LYS A 321 -3.18 26.85 7.16
N MET A 322 -3.81 25.68 7.02
CA MET A 322 -3.83 24.92 5.78
C MET A 322 -5.22 24.83 5.16
N ASP A 323 -6.17 25.65 5.61
CA ASP A 323 -7.54 25.65 5.12
C ASP A 323 -8.19 24.25 5.17
N LEU A 324 -7.95 23.51 6.26
CA LEU A 324 -8.55 22.19 6.50
C LEU A 324 -9.58 22.31 7.61
N GLN A 325 -10.86 22.19 7.24
CA GLN A 325 -12.00 22.32 8.16
C GLN A 325 -12.48 20.97 8.68
N ARG A 326 -12.36 19.93 7.87
CA ARG A 326 -12.75 18.56 8.20
C ARG A 326 -11.84 17.60 7.45
N GLU A 327 -11.48 16.54 8.14
CA GLU A 327 -11.04 15.28 7.57
C GLU A 327 -11.76 14.21 8.38
N HIS A 328 -12.61 13.45 7.71
CA HIS A 328 -13.31 12.31 8.28
C HIS A 328 -12.93 11.07 7.48
N GLN A 329 -12.46 10.03 8.12
CA GLN A 329 -12.05 8.79 7.46
C GLN A 329 -12.75 7.59 8.07
N VAL A 330 -13.22 6.69 7.22
CA VAL A 330 -13.79 5.40 7.60
C VAL A 330 -12.98 4.31 6.90
N ILE A 331 -12.45 3.35 7.64
CA ILE A 331 -11.77 2.17 7.10
C ILE A 331 -12.47 0.93 7.64
N THR A 332 -12.87 0.03 6.76
CA THR A 332 -13.36 -1.31 7.12
C THR A 332 -12.31 -2.35 6.77
N TYR A 333 -12.18 -3.37 7.63
CA TYR A 333 -11.21 -4.44 7.50
C TYR A 333 -11.92 -5.78 7.36
N ALA A 334 -11.40 -6.64 6.52
CA ALA A 334 -11.92 -7.98 6.29
C ALA A 334 -10.80 -9.04 6.37
N PRO A 335 -11.12 -10.28 6.75
CA PRO A 335 -10.15 -11.36 6.69
C PRO A 335 -9.78 -11.70 5.25
N VAL A 336 -8.49 -11.74 4.99
CA VAL A 336 -7.89 -12.19 3.73
C VAL A 336 -7.07 -13.44 4.00
N GLU A 337 -7.43 -14.52 3.31
CA GLU A 337 -6.72 -15.80 3.40
C GLU A 337 -5.54 -15.80 2.42
N PHE A 338 -4.39 -16.29 2.86
CA PHE A 338 -3.25 -16.58 2.02
C PHE A 338 -2.93 -18.08 2.09
N PRO A 339 -3.65 -18.92 1.32
CA PRO A 339 -3.57 -20.38 1.44
C PRO A 339 -2.16 -20.94 1.26
N ALA A 340 -1.38 -20.36 0.34
CA ALA A 340 0.00 -20.75 0.06
C ALA A 340 0.94 -20.58 1.27
N ARG A 341 0.54 -19.78 2.27
CA ARG A 341 1.30 -19.53 3.48
C ARG A 341 0.61 -20.01 4.75
N HIS A 342 -0.62 -20.50 4.64
CA HIS A 342 -1.44 -20.89 5.78
C HIS A 342 -1.63 -19.76 6.81
N ILE A 343 -1.71 -18.52 6.34
CA ILE A 343 -1.97 -17.35 7.19
C ILE A 343 -3.28 -16.67 6.78
N ARG A 344 -3.88 -15.97 7.76
CA ARG A 344 -5.05 -15.12 7.59
C ARG A 344 -4.74 -13.76 8.20
N LEU A 345 -4.95 -12.69 7.46
CA LEU A 345 -4.71 -11.32 7.93
C LEU A 345 -5.96 -10.46 7.77
N TRP A 346 -6.20 -9.52 8.68
CA TRP A 346 -7.25 -8.52 8.52
C TRP A 346 -6.70 -7.31 7.80
N LEU A 347 -7.10 -7.12 6.55
CA LEU A 347 -6.62 -6.05 5.67
C LEU A 347 -7.76 -5.09 5.33
N PRO A 348 -7.46 -3.83 4.97
CA PRO A 348 -8.49 -2.89 4.53
C PRO A 348 -9.27 -3.46 3.33
N ASP A 349 -10.58 -3.51 3.47
CA ASP A 349 -11.51 -3.85 2.39
C ASP A 349 -11.95 -2.56 1.68
N LYS A 350 -12.28 -1.53 2.46
CA LYS A 350 -12.71 -0.23 1.95
C LYS A 350 -12.20 0.91 2.83
N SER A 351 -11.78 2.00 2.22
CA SER A 351 -11.48 3.27 2.89
C SER A 351 -12.28 4.40 2.25
N SER A 352 -12.93 5.25 3.04
CA SER A 352 -13.65 6.44 2.57
C SER A 352 -13.16 7.65 3.34
N ILE A 353 -12.69 8.66 2.63
CA ILE A 353 -12.17 9.90 3.22
C ILE A 353 -12.95 11.11 2.69
N TYR A 354 -13.32 11.99 3.61
CA TYR A 354 -14.09 13.20 3.38
C TYR A 354 -13.29 14.40 3.88
N VAL A 355 -12.78 15.20 2.95
CA VAL A 355 -12.00 16.41 3.24
C VAL A 355 -12.81 17.67 2.92
N ALA A 356 -12.94 18.58 3.87
CA ALA A 356 -13.52 19.91 3.63
C ALA A 356 -12.49 21.02 3.80
N THR A 357 -12.47 21.92 2.83
CA THR A 357 -11.81 23.23 2.89
C THR A 357 -12.88 24.32 2.91
N HIS A 358 -12.51 25.60 3.07
CA HIS A 358 -13.47 26.70 2.94
C HIS A 358 -14.13 26.77 1.55
N ARG A 359 -13.51 26.17 0.52
CA ARG A 359 -13.90 26.34 -0.89
C ARG A 359 -14.45 25.08 -1.53
N HIS A 360 -14.00 23.91 -1.10
CA HIS A 360 -14.29 22.65 -1.78
C HIS A 360 -14.46 21.54 -0.74
N GLN A 361 -15.28 20.57 -1.09
CA GLN A 361 -15.43 19.31 -0.38
C GLN A 361 -14.98 18.18 -1.30
N TYR A 362 -14.31 17.18 -0.74
CA TYR A 362 -13.72 16.07 -1.49
C TYR A 362 -14.07 14.76 -0.83
N GLU A 363 -14.68 13.86 -1.58
CA GLU A 363 -14.95 12.49 -1.19
C GLU A 363 -14.05 11.58 -2.04
N ARG A 364 -13.26 10.73 -1.38
CA ARG A 364 -12.45 9.70 -2.03
C ARG A 364 -12.76 8.35 -1.41
N VAL A 365 -13.06 7.37 -2.24
CA VAL A 365 -13.43 6.02 -1.82
C VAL A 365 -12.48 5.03 -2.48
N HIS A 366 -11.83 4.22 -1.66
CA HIS A 366 -10.87 3.20 -2.03
C HIS A 366 -11.50 1.84 -1.74
N THR A 367 -11.48 0.94 -2.72
CA THR A 367 -11.88 -0.45 -2.56
C THR A 367 -10.69 -1.33 -2.90
N PHE A 368 -10.27 -2.18 -1.98
CA PHE A 368 -9.09 -3.03 -2.13
C PHE A 368 -9.52 -4.47 -2.41
N ALA A 369 -8.83 -5.13 -3.34
CA ALA A 369 -9.07 -6.51 -3.72
C ALA A 369 -7.77 -7.21 -4.12
N ASP A 370 -7.83 -8.51 -4.38
CA ASP A 370 -6.74 -9.30 -4.98
C ASP A 370 -5.39 -9.17 -4.24
N PHE A 371 -5.43 -9.18 -2.91
CA PHE A 371 -4.23 -9.07 -2.09
C PHE A 371 -3.23 -10.21 -2.37
N LYS A 372 -1.95 -9.85 -2.44
CA LYS A 372 -0.83 -10.80 -2.54
C LYS A 372 0.30 -10.39 -1.60
N VAL A 373 0.92 -11.36 -0.93
CA VAL A 373 2.06 -11.13 -0.02
C VAL A 373 3.37 -11.68 -0.62
N PHE A 374 4.43 -10.88 -0.58
CA PHE A 374 5.77 -11.25 -1.07
C PHE A 374 6.65 -11.72 0.09
N SER A 375 7.44 -12.79 -0.08
CA SER A 375 8.42 -13.29 0.93
C SER A 375 9.80 -13.14 0.35
N VAL A 376 10.78 -12.93 1.22
CA VAL A 376 12.21 -12.83 0.87
C VAL A 376 12.95 -14.17 1.14
N ASP A 377 12.24 -15.25 1.52
CA ASP A 377 12.88 -16.53 1.87
C ASP A 377 13.47 -17.34 0.70
N SER A 378 13.47 -16.83 -0.53
CA SER A 378 14.07 -17.51 -1.69
C SER A 378 15.56 -17.19 -1.92
N MET A 379 16.31 -16.83 -0.87
CA MET A 379 17.78 -16.91 -0.91
C MET A 379 18.25 -18.26 -0.35
N GLU A 380 17.99 -19.36 -1.06
CA GLU A 380 18.74 -20.59 -0.80
C GLU A 380 20.20 -20.34 -1.18
N ALA A 381 21.06 -20.43 -0.17
CA ALA A 381 22.50 -20.37 -0.31
C ALA A 381 22.97 -21.32 -1.42
N VAL A 382 23.52 -20.75 -2.50
CA VAL A 382 24.25 -21.50 -3.51
C VAL A 382 25.35 -22.28 -2.80
N LYS A 383 25.17 -23.60 -2.70
CA LYS A 383 26.26 -24.52 -2.31
C LYS A 383 27.38 -24.34 -3.33
N GLU A 384 28.56 -23.94 -2.87
CA GLU A 384 29.77 -23.97 -3.69
C GLU A 384 29.92 -25.36 -4.33
N PRO A 385 30.09 -25.45 -5.65
CA PRO A 385 30.32 -26.73 -6.29
C PRO A 385 31.69 -27.28 -5.86
N SER A 386 31.68 -28.46 -5.24
CA SER A 386 32.88 -29.24 -4.99
C SER A 386 33.53 -29.63 -6.33
N GLY A 387 34.67 -29.05 -6.67
CA GLY A 387 35.26 -29.34 -7.98
C GLY A 387 36.70 -28.85 -8.22
N LYS A 388 37.65 -29.71 -7.81
CA LYS A 388 38.97 -29.94 -8.43
C LYS A 388 40.03 -28.83 -8.34
N LYS A 389 41.12 -29.16 -7.64
CA LYS A 389 42.43 -28.49 -7.71
C LYS A 389 42.94 -28.42 -9.16
N PRO A 390 43.43 -27.26 -9.61
CA PRO A 390 44.45 -27.18 -10.64
C PRO A 390 45.85 -27.11 -10.01
N ASP A 391 46.80 -27.70 -10.72
CA ASP A 391 48.20 -27.82 -10.37
C ASP A 391 48.94 -26.47 -10.24
N ARG A 392 50.00 -26.53 -9.42
CA ARG A 392 50.99 -25.50 -9.11
C ARG A 392 51.56 -24.80 -10.36
N PHE A 393 51.67 -23.47 -10.34
CA PHE A 393 52.87 -22.72 -10.77
C PHE A 393 52.96 -21.35 -10.05
N PHE A 394 54.20 -20.91 -9.79
CA PHE A 394 54.69 -19.77 -9.00
C PHE A 394 54.07 -18.40 -9.40
N SER A 395 53.92 -17.38 -8.54
CA SER A 395 55.01 -16.65 -7.85
C SER A 395 54.55 -15.61 -6.79
N LYS A 396 55.46 -15.44 -5.83
CA LYS A 396 55.75 -14.39 -4.82
C LYS A 396 55.11 -12.97 -4.84
N THR A 397 54.71 -12.57 -3.61
CA THR A 397 54.96 -11.30 -2.88
C THR A 397 54.19 -10.02 -3.27
N LEU A 398 53.40 -9.48 -2.33
CA LEU A 398 53.70 -8.23 -1.62
C LEU A 398 52.67 -7.96 -0.50
N ALA A 399 53.23 -7.65 0.67
CA ALA A 399 52.53 -7.17 1.85
C ALA A 399 52.07 -5.71 1.66
N GLY A 400 50.93 -5.36 2.24
CA GLY A 400 50.39 -4.00 2.23
C GLY A 400 49.48 -3.79 3.43
N SER A 401 50.08 -3.23 4.46
CA SER A 401 49.56 -2.82 5.77
C SER A 401 48.44 -1.78 5.75
N GLY A 402 47.47 -1.93 6.67
CA GLY A 402 46.77 -0.82 7.32
C GLY A 402 45.28 -1.05 7.58
N PRO A 403 44.81 -1.09 8.85
CA PRO A 403 43.42 -0.78 9.19
C PRO A 403 43.33 0.67 9.69
N PHE A 404 42.21 1.36 9.45
CA PHE A 404 41.50 2.24 10.39
C PHE A 404 40.34 2.93 9.67
N GLU A 405 39.10 2.60 10.04
CA GLU A 405 37.94 3.45 9.84
C GLU A 405 37.00 3.28 11.04
N VAL A 406 36.62 4.42 11.65
CA VAL A 406 35.62 4.56 12.71
C VAL A 406 34.55 5.48 12.11
N GLY A 407 33.28 5.05 12.14
CA GLY A 407 32.16 5.84 11.62
C GLY A 407 30.85 5.59 12.38
N HIS A 408 30.36 6.65 13.01
CA HIS A 408 28.95 6.97 13.28
C HIS A 408 28.76 8.39 12.70
N ASN A 409 27.65 8.83 12.11
CA ASN A 409 26.24 8.38 12.14
C ASN A 409 25.71 8.12 10.73
#